data_AF-A0A4V3SVR6-F1
#
_entry.id   AF-A0A4V3SVR6-F1
#
_cell.length_a   1.000
_cell.length_b   1.000
_cell.length_c   1.000
_cell.angle_alpha   90.00
_cell.angle_beta   90.00
_cell.angle_gamma   90.00
#
_symmetry.space_group_name_H-M   'P 1'
#
loop_
_entity.id
_entity.type
_entity.pdbx_description
1 polymer ?
#
loop_
_entity_poly.entity_id
_entity_poly.type
_entity_poly.pdbx_seq_one_letter_code
_entity_poly.pdbx_strand_id
1 'polypeptide(L)'
;MVGAGIGGLAPAAALTASGTRCEVFERERESAGDGAGEELAPNAVRPLRRLGLGPVLRACAGRVEATGIRGGDGRPVARIPHGVPCERLSARPTTPSGTPTSAPPCG
;
A
#
# COMPACT_ATOMS: atom_id res chain seq x y z
N MET A 1 -9.17 -17.38 -9.80
CA MET A 1 -8.99 -15.92 -9.76
C MET A 1 -9.08 -15.38 -11.17
N VAL A 2 -9.77 -14.26 -11.35
CA VAL A 2 -9.86 -13.56 -12.65
C VAL A 2 -9.10 -12.24 -12.48
N GLY A 3 -8.02 -12.07 -13.25
CA GLY A 3 -7.02 -11.00 -13.12
C GLY A 3 -5.76 -11.44 -12.37
N ALA A 4 -4.59 -11.11 -12.92
CA ALA A 4 -3.25 -11.29 -12.34
C ALA A 4 -2.64 -9.96 -11.83
N GLY A 5 -3.48 -8.95 -11.57
CA GLY A 5 -3.08 -7.78 -10.78
C GLY A 5 -2.93 -8.09 -9.28
N ILE A 6 -2.57 -7.07 -8.48
CA ILE A 6 -2.37 -7.23 -7.01
C ILE A 6 -3.58 -7.84 -6.30
N GLY A 7 -4.80 -7.48 -6.73
CA GLY A 7 -6.05 -8.01 -6.17
C GLY A 7 -6.33 -9.47 -6.51
N GLY A 8 -5.70 -10.03 -7.55
CA GLY A 8 -5.84 -11.43 -7.93
C GLY A 8 -4.69 -12.31 -7.43
N LEU A 9 -3.44 -11.84 -7.58
CA LEU A 9 -2.25 -12.59 -7.16
C LEU A 9 -2.10 -12.69 -5.65
N ALA A 10 -2.41 -11.63 -4.89
CA ALA A 10 -2.30 -11.68 -3.43
C ALA A 10 -3.21 -12.77 -2.80
N PRO A 11 -4.50 -12.85 -3.13
CA PRO A 11 -5.34 -13.93 -2.60
C PRO A 11 -5.04 -15.29 -3.25
N ALA A 12 -4.56 -15.36 -4.50
CA ALA A 12 -4.08 -16.63 -5.08
C ALA A 12 -2.88 -17.20 -4.30
N ALA A 13 -1.93 -16.35 -3.92
CA ALA A 13 -0.80 -16.73 -3.08
C ALA A 13 -1.26 -17.18 -1.67
N ALA A 14 -2.25 -16.50 -1.09
CA ALA A 14 -2.83 -16.90 0.19
C ALA A 14 -3.51 -18.28 0.14
N LEU A 15 -4.30 -18.55 -0.90
CA LEU A 15 -4.93 -19.87 -1.11
C LEU A 15 -3.88 -20.96 -1.31
N THR A 16 -2.85 -20.69 -2.11
CA THR A 16 -1.76 -21.63 -2.34
C THR A 16 -1.01 -21.94 -1.04
N ALA A 17 -0.73 -20.92 -0.22
CA ALA A 17 -0.10 -21.08 1.09
C ALA A 17 -0.97 -21.87 2.09
N SER A 18 -2.30 -21.87 1.94
CA SER A 18 -3.21 -22.70 2.74
C SER A 18 -3.42 -24.12 2.19
N GLY A 19 -2.69 -24.51 1.14
CA GLY A 19 -2.84 -25.82 0.49
C GLY A 19 -4.02 -25.92 -0.48
N THR A 20 -4.71 -24.82 -0.74
CA THR A 20 -5.86 -24.76 -1.66
C THR A 20 -5.36 -24.47 -3.07
N ARG A 21 -5.65 -25.36 -4.02
CA ARG A 21 -5.34 -25.13 -5.43
C ARG A 21 -6.27 -24.06 -6.00
N CYS A 22 -5.71 -23.11 -6.76
CA CYS A 22 -6.46 -22.14 -7.53
C CYS A 22 -5.77 -21.84 -8.85
N GLU A 23 -6.56 -21.51 -9.86
CA GLU A 23 -6.07 -21.06 -11.17
C GLU A 23 -6.26 -19.54 -11.29
N VAL A 24 -5.31 -18.87 -11.96
CA VAL A 24 -5.36 -17.43 -12.24
C VAL A 24 -5.46 -17.25 -13.76
N PHE A 25 -6.50 -16.54 -14.19
CA PHE A 25 -6.71 -16.19 -15.60
C PHE A 25 -6.48 -14.70 -15.79
N GLU A 26 -5.61 -14.31 -16.71
CA GLU A 26 -5.35 -12.91 -17.08
C GLU A 26 -5.47 -12.76 -18.60
N ARG A 27 -5.97 -11.61 -19.03
CA ARG A 27 -6.15 -11.26 -20.44
C ARG A 27 -4.81 -11.02 -21.14
N GLU A 28 -3.87 -10.40 -20.44
CA GLU A 28 -2.54 -10.07 -20.95
C GLU A 28 -1.49 -11.08 -20.49
N ARG A 29 -0.55 -11.42 -21.37
CA ARG A 29 0.55 -12.34 -21.03
C ARG A 29 1.62 -11.68 -20.17
N GLU A 30 1.77 -10.37 -20.32
CA GLU A 30 2.69 -9.52 -19.57
C GLU A 30 1.92 -8.31 -19.08
N SER A 31 2.22 -7.87 -17.86
CA SER A 31 1.60 -6.67 -17.31
C SER A 31 2.06 -5.45 -18.11
N ALA A 32 1.15 -4.80 -18.86
CA ALA A 32 1.41 -3.45 -19.35
C ALA A 32 1.60 -2.53 -18.12
N GLY A 33 2.80 -1.99 -17.94
CA GLY A 33 3.24 -1.26 -16.74
C GLY A 33 2.55 0.09 -16.49
N ASP A 34 1.33 0.28 -16.97
CA ASP A 34 0.69 1.60 -17.13
C ASP A 34 -0.11 2.08 -15.90
N GLY A 35 0.23 1.61 -14.70
CA GLY A 35 -0.06 2.37 -13.47
C GLY A 35 -1.40 2.08 -12.76
N ALA A 36 -1.45 1.00 -12.00
CA ALA A 36 -2.45 0.83 -10.94
C ALA A 36 -1.80 0.34 -9.64
N GLY A 37 -1.21 1.29 -8.89
CA GLY A 37 -0.63 1.05 -7.56
C GLY A 37 0.85 1.42 -7.45
N GLU A 38 1.20 2.67 -7.70
CA GLU A 38 2.60 3.15 -7.63
C GLU A 38 3.14 3.20 -6.19
N GLU A 39 2.25 3.36 -5.20
CA GLU A 39 2.58 3.32 -3.78
C GLU A 39 1.76 2.26 -3.04
N LEU A 40 2.44 1.43 -2.23
CA LEU A 40 1.80 0.49 -1.32
C LEU A 40 1.81 1.04 0.10
N ALA A 41 0.64 1.37 0.63
CA ALA A 41 0.49 1.80 2.01
C ALA A 41 0.89 0.68 3.00
N PRO A 42 1.30 1.01 4.24
CA PRO A 42 1.78 0.01 5.23
C PRO A 42 0.80 -1.12 5.53
N ASN A 43 -0.51 -0.85 5.47
CA ASN A 43 -1.56 -1.86 5.65
C ASN A 43 -1.65 -2.87 4.49
N ALA A 44 -1.24 -2.49 3.27
CA ALA A 44 -1.13 -3.39 2.13
C ALA A 44 0.16 -4.22 2.16
N VAL A 45 1.28 -3.64 2.62
CA VAL A 45 2.58 -4.34 2.70
C VAL A 45 2.58 -5.46 3.75
N ARG A 46 1.93 -5.25 4.90
CA ARG A 46 1.88 -6.22 6.01
C ARG A 46 1.37 -7.61 5.64
N PRO A 47 0.19 -7.80 5.02
CA PRO A 47 -0.28 -9.11 4.63
C PRO A 47 0.61 -9.77 3.57
N LEU A 48 1.15 -9.00 2.61
CA LEU A 48 2.08 -9.52 1.60
C LEU A 48 3.36 -10.08 2.23
N ARG A 49 3.88 -9.43 3.28
CA ARG A 49 5.00 -9.98 4.07
C ARG A 49 4.66 -11.29 4.76
N ARG A 50 3.44 -11.44 5.29
CA ARG A 50 2.97 -12.70 5.90
C ARG A 50 2.86 -13.83 4.87
N LEU A 51 2.62 -13.49 3.61
CA LEU A 51 2.66 -14.43 2.48
C LEU A 51 4.08 -14.73 1.98
N GLY A 52 5.13 -14.27 2.69
CA GLY A 52 6.52 -14.54 2.32
C GLY A 52 7.07 -13.61 1.23
N LEU A 53 6.30 -12.64 0.74
CA LEU A 53 6.71 -11.74 -0.35
C LEU A 53 7.63 -10.59 0.09
N GLY A 54 8.00 -10.54 1.37
CA GLY A 54 8.86 -9.49 1.93
C GLY A 54 10.19 -9.27 1.18
N PRO A 55 10.96 -10.33 0.82
CA PRO A 55 12.18 -10.19 0.04
C PRO A 55 11.94 -9.63 -1.35
N VAL A 56 10.86 -10.06 -2.02
CA VAL A 56 10.51 -9.58 -3.37
C VAL A 56 10.16 -8.09 -3.30
N LEU A 57 9.32 -7.68 -2.34
CA LEU A 57 8.97 -6.28 -2.14
C LEU A 57 10.19 -5.39 -1.89
N ARG A 58 11.20 -5.87 -1.14
CA ARG A 58 12.46 -5.11 -0.94
C ARG A 58 13.31 -5.00 -2.20
N ALA A 59 13.22 -5.97 -3.11
CA ALA A 59 13.99 -5.96 -4.35
C ALA A 59 13.36 -5.06 -5.42
N CYS A 60 12.03 -4.90 -5.42
CA CYS A 60 11.31 -4.16 -6.45
C CYS A 60 10.68 -2.83 -6.01
N ALA A 61 10.60 -2.53 -4.70
CA ALA A 61 10.00 -1.29 -4.21
C ALA A 61 11.04 -0.36 -3.54
N GLY A 62 10.96 0.94 -3.85
CA GLY A 62 11.70 1.99 -3.18
C GLY A 62 10.96 2.51 -1.93
N ARG A 63 11.71 3.08 -0.98
CA ARG A 63 11.12 3.77 0.17
C ARG A 63 10.70 5.18 -0.23
N VAL A 64 9.43 5.51 0.01
CA VAL A 64 8.94 6.90 -0.06
C VAL A 64 9.23 7.59 1.27
N GLU A 65 10.09 8.60 1.28
CA GLU A 65 10.49 9.33 2.51
C GLU A 65 9.48 10.42 2.90
N ALA A 66 8.80 11.01 1.92
CA ALA A 66 7.81 12.04 2.14
C ALA A 66 6.92 12.22 0.90
N THR A 67 5.69 12.64 1.12
CA THR A 67 4.80 13.12 0.06
C THR A 67 4.80 14.64 0.05
N GLY A 68 5.03 15.25 -1.12
CA GLY A 68 4.94 16.70 -1.31
C GLY A 68 3.67 17.09 -2.04
N ILE A 69 3.00 18.13 -1.56
CA ILE A 69 1.86 18.77 -2.26
C ILE A 69 2.37 20.10 -2.82
N ARG A 70 2.14 20.32 -4.11
CA ARG A 70 2.48 21.56 -4.81
C ARG A 70 1.21 22.20 -5.38
N GLY A 71 1.17 23.53 -5.37
CA GLY A 71 0.14 24.30 -6.07
C GLY A 71 0.30 24.17 -7.58
N GLY A 72 -0.73 24.56 -8.32
CA GLY A 72 -0.68 24.59 -9.79
C GLY A 72 0.40 25.53 -10.36
N ASP A 73 0.90 26.46 -9.54
CA ASP A 73 2.04 27.33 -9.82
C ASP A 73 3.41 26.68 -9.51
N GLY A 74 3.41 25.42 -9.09
CA GLY A 74 4.61 24.65 -8.71
C GLY A 74 5.16 24.96 -7.31
N ARG A 75 4.60 25.94 -6.59
CA ARG A 75 5.04 26.29 -5.24
C ARG A 75 4.69 25.19 -4.24
N PRO A 76 5.56 24.92 -3.25
CA PRO A 76 5.26 23.92 -2.23
C PRO A 76 4.11 24.42 -1.33
N VAL A 77 3.09 23.56 -1.14
CA VAL A 77 1.97 23.79 -0.24
C VAL A 77 2.18 23.02 1.06
N ALA A 78 2.61 21.76 0.96
CA ALA A 78 2.87 20.93 2.13
C ALA A 78 3.93 19.86 1.81
N ARG A 79 4.62 19.40 2.85
CA ARG A 79 5.46 18.21 2.81
C ARG A 79 5.13 17.35 4.02
N ILE A 80 4.68 16.12 3.74
CA ILE A 80 4.25 15.16 4.75
C ILE A 80 5.35 14.10 4.83
N PRO A 81 6.21 14.12 5.87
CA PRO A 81 7.22 13.08 6.04
C PRO A 81 6.56 11.74 6.38
N HIS A 82 7.03 10.66 5.75
CA HIS A 82 6.61 9.30 6.09
C HIS A 82 7.47 8.80 7.26
N GLY A 83 6.79 8.38 8.33
CA GLY A 83 7.42 8.01 9.60
C GLY A 83 8.17 6.67 9.59
N VAL A 84 8.33 6.11 10.79
CA VAL A 84 9.12 4.91 11.12
C VAL A 84 8.84 3.74 10.15
N PRO A 85 9.86 2.95 9.73
CA PRO A 85 9.71 1.86 8.77
C PRO A 85 8.52 0.94 9.05
N CYS A 86 7.80 0.56 7.99
CA CYS A 86 6.73 -0.44 8.03
C CYS A 86 7.18 -1.74 8.70
N GLU A 87 8.48 -2.03 8.71
CA GLU A 87 9.08 -3.19 9.36
C GLU A 87 8.90 -3.21 10.88
N ARG A 88 8.83 -2.02 11.51
CA ARG A 88 8.70 -1.83 12.97
C ARG A 88 7.28 -1.52 13.42
N LEU A 89 6.42 -1.11 12.50
CA LEU A 89 4.98 -0.99 12.75
C LEU A 89 4.43 -2.42 12.76
N SER A 90 4.36 -3.03 13.95
CA SER A 90 3.72 -4.33 14.18
C SER A 90 2.33 -4.18 14.80
N ALA A 91 2.03 -3.04 15.41
CA ALA A 91 0.77 -2.81 16.11
C ALA A 91 -0.15 -1.85 15.34
N ARG A 92 -1.46 -2.04 15.52
CA ARG A 92 -2.49 -1.03 15.27
C ARG A 92 -2.59 -0.20 16.54
N PRO A 93 -2.27 1.11 16.55
CA PRO A 93 -2.81 1.98 17.58
C PRO A 93 -4.33 1.99 17.34
N THR A 94 -5.09 1.40 18.25
CA THR A 94 -6.53 1.64 18.31
C THR A 94 -6.72 3.08 18.76
N THR A 95 -6.97 3.99 17.82
CA THR A 95 -7.54 5.28 18.15
C THR A 95 -8.93 5.02 18.75
N PRO A 96 -9.21 5.34 20.02
CA PRO A 96 -10.59 5.44 20.47
C PRO A 96 -11.25 6.53 19.62
N SER A 97 -12.31 6.15 18.90
CA SER A 97 -13.17 7.06 18.19
C SER A 97 -13.77 8.05 19.19
N GLY A 98 -13.27 9.28 19.18
CA GLY A 98 -13.80 10.39 19.93
C GLY A 98 -13.45 11.68 19.21
N THR A 99 -14.31 12.12 18.30
CA THR A 99 -14.46 13.56 18.04
C THR A 99 -15.26 14.12 19.21
N PRO A 100 -14.80 15.21 19.84
CA PRO A 100 -15.23 16.52 19.34
C PRO A 100 -14.14 17.61 19.46
N THR A 101 -14.24 18.67 18.64
CA THR A 101 -13.74 20.06 18.85
C THR A 101 -13.57 20.69 17.47
N SER A 102 -14.63 21.31 16.93
CA SER A 102 -14.83 22.78 16.88
C SER A 102 -13.64 23.55 16.30
N ALA A 103 -13.76 23.96 15.05
CA ALA A 103 -12.89 24.96 14.43
C ALA A 103 -13.13 26.35 15.05
N PRO A 104 -12.10 27.19 15.27
CA PRO A 104 -12.30 28.60 15.57
C PRO A 104 -12.52 29.39 14.26
N PRO A 105 -13.23 30.54 14.31
CA PRO A 105 -13.40 31.40 13.14
C PRO A 105 -12.08 32.10 12.79
N CYS A 106 -11.80 32.20 11.48
CA CYS A 106 -10.75 33.07 10.95
C CYS A 106 -11.03 34.52 11.38
N GLY A 107 -10.03 35.14 12.02
CA GLY A 107 -9.89 36.59 12.12
C GLY A 107 -8.88 37.11 11.12
#